data_AF-A0A357KU58-F1
#
_entry.id   AF-A0A357KU58-F1
#
_cell.length_a   1.000
_cell.length_b   1.000
_cell.length_c   1.000
_cell.angle_alpha   90.00
_cell.angle_beta   90.00
_cell.angle_gamma   90.00
#
_symmetry.space_group_name_H-M   'P 1'
#
loop_
_entity.id
_entity.type
_entity.pdbx_description
1 polymer ?
#
loop_
_entity_poly.entity_id
_entity_poly.type
_entity_poly.pdbx_seq_one_letter_code
_entity_poly.pdbx_strand_id
1 'polypeptide(L)'
;GAFNAMNVLQAAVAAHEAGLAAERLGPALSRVSAPPGRLERVGSADIRERVPFAVFVDYAHTDDALRNALGVLRPLVAPGGVLRVVFGCGGDRDRTKR
;
A
#
# COMPACT_ATOMS: atom_id res chain seq x y z
N GLY A 1 -4.22 2.23 5.16
CA GLY A 1 -5.03 1.02 5.36
C GLY A 1 -4.48 0.21 6.53
N ALA A 2 -5.28 -0.72 7.07
CA ALA A 2 -4.98 -1.44 8.32
C ALA A 2 -3.63 -2.18 8.29
N PHE A 3 -3.28 -2.80 7.15
CA PHE A 3 -2.00 -3.48 6.96
C PHE A 3 -0.80 -2.55 7.17
N ASN A 4 -0.80 -1.36 6.54
CA ASN A 4 0.28 -0.39 6.73
C ASN A 4 0.29 0.18 8.14
N ALA A 5 -0.86 0.36 8.79
CA ALA A 5 -0.91 0.78 10.18
C ALA A 5 -0.25 -0.24 11.10
N MET A 6 -0.48 -1.54 10.88
CA MET A 6 0.18 -2.61 11.62
C MET A 6 1.70 -2.64 11.37
N ASN A 7 2.13 -2.52 10.11
CA ASN A 7 3.56 -2.46 9.79
C ASN A 7 4.26 -1.28 10.45
N VAL A 8 3.61 -0.11 10.45
CA VAL A 8 4.14 1.10 11.08
C VAL A 8 4.20 0.96 12.60
N LEU A 9 3.16 0.37 13.22
CA LEU A 9 3.14 0.09 14.65
C LEU A 9 4.28 -0.87 15.04
N GLN A 10 4.46 -1.96 14.30
CA GLN A 10 5.54 -2.92 14.53
C GLN A 10 6.92 -2.26 14.39
N ALA A 11 7.11 -1.42 13.37
CA ALA A 11 8.35 -0.68 13.20
C ALA A 11 8.59 0.33 14.34
N ALA A 12 7.55 1.02 14.81
CA ALA A 12 7.65 1.95 15.92
C ALA A 12 8.03 1.26 17.23
N VAL A 13 7.42 0.10 17.52
CA VAL A 13 7.77 -0.73 18.69
C VAL A 13 9.22 -1.20 18.59
N ALA A 14 9.63 -1.75 17.45
CA ALA A 14 11.00 -2.21 17.25
C ALA A 14 12.03 -1.07 17.43
N ALA A 15 11.72 0.13 16.93
CA ALA A 15 12.58 1.30 17.12
C ALA A 15 12.67 1.74 18.59
N HIS A 16 11.54 1.69 19.32
CA HIS A 16 11.51 2.02 20.74
C HIS A 16 12.36 1.06 21.57
N GLU A 17 12.19 -0.24 21.35
CA GLU A 17 12.97 -1.30 22.01
C GLU A 17 14.47 -1.21 21.67
N ALA A 18 14.81 -0.65 20.51
CA ALA A 18 16.20 -0.35 20.13
C ALA A 18 16.76 0.93 20.77
N GLY A 19 16.02 1.60 21.67
CA GLY A 19 16.47 2.76 22.44
C GLY A 19 16.00 4.12 21.90
N LEU A 20 15.08 4.15 20.92
CA LEU A 20 14.49 5.41 20.48
C LEU A 20 13.46 5.90 21.50
N ALA A 21 13.66 7.11 22.02
CA ALA A 21 12.74 7.74 22.98
C ALA A 21 11.33 7.90 22.38
N ALA A 22 10.30 7.63 23.18
CA ALA A 22 8.91 7.61 22.73
C ALA A 22 8.44 8.96 22.16
N GLU A 23 8.95 10.06 22.71
CA GLU A 23 8.68 11.43 22.28
C GLU A 23 9.17 11.71 20.85
N ARG A 24 10.13 10.91 20.37
CA ARG A 24 10.67 10.98 19.00
C ARG A 24 9.81 10.22 17.99
N LEU A 25 8.98 9.27 18.44
CA LEU A 25 8.18 8.42 17.55
C LEU A 25 7.11 9.24 16.82
N GLY A 26 6.31 10.04 17.53
CA GLY A 26 5.24 10.84 16.91
C GLY A 26 5.72 11.72 15.74
N PRO A 27 6.75 12.56 15.93
CA PRO A 27 7.34 13.37 14.87
C PRO A 27 7.99 12.56 13.74
N ALA A 28 8.53 11.36 14.03
CA ALA A 28 9.08 10.50 13.00
C ALA A 28 7.98 9.87 12.14
N LEU A 29 6.93 9.35 12.78
CA LEU A 29 5.80 8.70 12.15
C LEU A 29 5.03 9.63 11.20
N SER A 30 4.93 10.92 11.53
CA SER A 30 4.28 11.91 10.65
C SER A 30 5.02 12.18 9.34
N ARG A 31 6.29 11.74 9.23
CA ARG A 31 7.13 11.91 8.05
C ARG A 31 7.34 10.62 7.25
N VAL A 32 6.85 9.47 7.76
CA VAL A 32 7.01 8.18 7.08
C VAL A 32 6.07 8.12 5.89
N SER A 33 6.61 7.73 4.74
CA SER A 33 5.85 7.32 3.57
C SER A 33 5.89 5.81 3.40
N ALA A 34 4.92 5.27 2.67
CA ALA A 34 4.97 3.87 2.27
C ALA A 34 6.19 3.61 1.37
N PRO A 35 6.82 2.42 1.45
CA PRO A 35 7.87 2.04 0.51
C PRO A 35 7.39 2.07 -0.94
N PRO A 36 8.29 2.29 -1.92
CA PRO A 36 7.95 2.18 -3.34
C PRO A 36 7.24 0.85 -3.66
N GLY A 37 6.19 0.91 -4.49
CA GLY A 37 5.38 -0.24 -4.86
C GLY A 37 4.53 -0.84 -3.73
N ARG A 38 4.11 -0.05 -2.73
CA ARG A 38 3.12 -0.42 -1.71
C ARG A 38 1.94 0.56 -1.72
N LEU A 39 0.87 0.22 -2.46
CA LEU A 39 -0.26 1.09 -2.81
C LEU A 39 0.20 2.50 -3.20
N GLU A 40 1.26 2.56 -3.99
CA GLU A 40 1.90 3.81 -4.39
C GLU A 40 1.04 4.48 -5.47
N ARG A 41 0.52 5.69 -5.18
CA ARG A 41 -0.19 6.47 -6.20
C ARG A 41 0.81 7.05 -7.18
N VAL A 42 0.66 6.75 -8.47
CA VAL A 42 1.60 7.17 -9.54
C VAL A 42 1.04 8.32 -10.40
N GLY A 43 1.90 8.92 -11.23
CA GLY A 43 1.63 10.11 -12.06
C GLY A 43 2.11 11.40 -11.41
N SER A 44 2.53 12.40 -12.20
CA SER A 44 2.84 13.75 -11.73
C SER A 44 1.58 14.47 -11.23
N ALA A 45 1.72 15.59 -10.50
CA ALA A 45 0.57 16.35 -10.01
C ALA A 45 -0.34 16.81 -11.16
N ASP A 46 0.28 17.34 -12.20
CA ASP A 46 -0.29 17.76 -13.48
C ASP A 46 -1.01 16.61 -14.21
N ILE A 47 -0.46 15.39 -14.22
CA ILE A 47 -1.19 14.22 -14.78
C ILE A 47 -2.40 13.89 -13.89
N ARG A 48 -2.23 13.83 -12.57
CA ARG A 48 -3.27 13.44 -11.61
C ARG A 48 -4.49 14.37 -11.62
N GLU A 49 -4.31 15.65 -11.95
CA GLU A 49 -5.40 16.62 -12.10
C GLU A 49 -6.13 16.50 -13.44
N ARG A 50 -5.44 16.03 -14.48
CA ARG A 50 -6.00 15.92 -15.84
C ARG A 50 -6.75 14.61 -16.09
N VAL A 51 -6.38 13.53 -15.41
CA VAL A 51 -7.04 12.23 -15.57
C VAL A 51 -8.17 12.03 -14.53
N PRO A 52 -9.34 11.52 -14.92
CA PRO A 52 -10.47 11.36 -14.01
C PRO A 52 -10.38 10.09 -13.15
N PHE A 53 -9.18 9.50 -13.01
CA PHE A 53 -8.95 8.26 -12.26
C PHE A 53 -7.59 8.25 -11.57
N ALA A 54 -7.47 7.46 -10.51
CA ALA A 54 -6.20 7.24 -9.84
C ALA A 54 -5.57 5.90 -10.29
N VAL A 55 -4.25 5.89 -10.42
CA VAL A 55 -3.47 4.68 -10.68
C VAL A 55 -2.60 4.40 -9.46
N PHE A 56 -2.60 3.15 -9.02
CA PHE A 56 -1.80 2.68 -7.90
C PHE A 56 -0.93 1.49 -8.34
N VAL A 57 0.31 1.46 -7.86
CA VAL A 57 1.24 0.34 -8.05
C VAL A 57 1.43 -0.37 -6.72
N ASP A 58 1.26 -1.69 -6.72
CA ASP A 58 1.47 -2.55 -5.56
C ASP A 58 2.20 -3.85 -5.94
N TYR A 59 3.01 -4.36 -5.03
CA TYR A 59 3.81 -5.58 -5.21
C TYR A 59 3.06 -6.88 -4.88
N ALA A 60 1.78 -6.81 -4.51
CA ALA A 60 0.95 -7.97 -4.20
C ALA A 60 1.06 -9.06 -5.29
N HIS A 61 1.66 -10.19 -4.90
CA HIS A 61 1.91 -11.35 -5.78
C HIS A 61 1.52 -12.68 -5.13
N THR A 62 0.79 -12.61 -4.01
CA THR A 62 0.12 -13.71 -3.31
C THR A 62 -1.37 -13.42 -3.24
N ASP A 63 -2.21 -14.45 -3.10
CA ASP A 63 -3.67 -14.31 -3.00
C ASP A 63 -4.07 -13.35 -1.86
N ASP A 64 -3.54 -13.58 -0.66
CA ASP A 64 -3.82 -12.74 0.51
C ASP A 64 -3.40 -11.28 0.31
N ALA A 65 -2.20 -11.03 -0.23
CA ALA A 65 -1.73 -9.67 -0.48
C ALA A 65 -2.63 -8.93 -1.48
N LEU A 66 -3.07 -9.62 -2.54
CA LEU A 66 -3.94 -9.03 -3.55
C LEU A 66 -5.33 -8.73 -2.95
N ARG A 67 -5.90 -9.65 -2.16
CA ARG A 67 -7.17 -9.41 -1.43
C ARG A 67 -7.08 -8.20 -0.53
N ASN A 68 -6.00 -8.08 0.24
CA ASN A 68 -5.77 -6.95 1.15
C ASN A 68 -5.67 -5.62 0.39
N ALA A 69 -4.92 -5.58 -0.71
CA ALA A 69 -4.79 -4.39 -1.54
C ALA A 69 -6.15 -3.96 -2.14
N LEU A 70 -6.90 -4.90 -2.72
CA LEU A 70 -8.21 -4.62 -3.30
C LEU A 70 -9.25 -4.23 -2.25
N GLY A 71 -9.21 -4.84 -1.07
CA GLY A 71 -10.08 -4.49 0.07
C GLY A 71 -9.84 -3.07 0.57
N VAL A 72 -8.60 -2.56 0.50
CA VAL A 72 -8.28 -1.16 0.80
C VAL A 72 -8.74 -0.20 -0.30
N LEU A 73 -8.60 -0.58 -1.57
CA LEU A 73 -8.92 0.29 -2.71
C LEU A 73 -10.41 0.36 -3.02
N ARG A 74 -11.16 -0.74 -2.84
CA ARG A 74 -12.58 -0.82 -3.24
C ARG A 74 -13.46 0.23 -2.55
N PRO A 75 -13.33 0.51 -1.24
CA PRO A 75 -14.11 1.57 -0.58
C PRO A 75 -13.78 2.99 -1.06
N LEU A 76 -12.63 3.20 -1.71
CA LEU A 76 -12.23 4.50 -2.24
C LEU A 76 -12.86 4.80 -3.61
N VAL A 77 -13.46 3.80 -4.25
CA VAL A 77 -14.13 3.96 -5.54
C VAL A 77 -15.50 4.58 -5.32
N ALA A 78 -15.78 5.68 -6.02
CA ALA A 78 -17.08 6.36 -5.95
C ALA A 78 -18.24 5.41 -6.30
N PRO A 79 -19.46 5.64 -5.77
CA PRO A 79 -20.64 4.88 -6.17
C PRO A 79 -20.80 4.83 -7.69
N GLY A 80 -21.01 3.63 -8.23
CA GLY A 80 -21.07 3.40 -9.69
C GLY A 80 -19.72 3.39 -10.42
N GLY A 81 -18.61 3.65 -9.72
CA GLY A 81 -17.26 3.59 -10.24
C GLY A 81 -16.73 2.16 -10.40
N VAL A 82 -15.62 2.03 -11.13
CA VAL A 82 -15.01 0.74 -11.47
C VAL A 82 -13.58 0.66 -10.93
N LEU A 83 -13.29 -0.38 -10.15
CA LEU A 83 -11.92 -0.76 -9.80
C LEU A 83 -11.37 -1.68 -10.90
N ARG A 84 -10.34 -1.24 -11.61
CA ARG A 84 -9.64 -2.04 -12.63
C ARG A 84 -8.33 -2.58 -12.05
N VAL A 85 -8.05 -3.85 -12.29
CA VAL A 85 -6.89 -4.55 -11.74
C VAL A 85 -6.09 -5.15 -12.88
N VAL A 86 -4.80 -4.86 -12.91
CA VAL A 86 -3.83 -5.50 -13.80
C VAL A 86 -2.84 -6.24 -12.92
N PHE A 87 -2.76 -7.56 -13.04
CA PHE A 87 -1.87 -8.40 -12.26
C PHE A 87 -1.36 -9.57 -13.11
N GLY A 88 -0.33 -10.25 -12.63
CA GLY A 88 0.22 -11.44 -13.27
C GLY A 88 0.81 -12.40 -12.25
N CYS A 89 1.11 -13.60 -12.70
CA CYS A 89 1.72 -14.65 -11.87
C CYS A 89 3.03 -15.12 -12.51
N GLY A 90 4.07 -15.34 -11.71
CA GLY A 90 5.35 -15.84 -12.18
C GLY A 90 5.23 -17.23 -12.85
N GLY A 91 5.94 -17.42 -13.97
CA GLY A 91 5.90 -18.64 -14.79
C GLY A 91 6.46 -19.88 -14.11
N ASP A 92 7.64 -19.75 -13.50
CA ASP A 92 8.45 -20.86 -12.97
C ASP A 92 8.34 -21.03 -11.44
N ARG A 93 7.31 -20.44 -10.84
CA ARG A 93 7.11 -20.48 -9.38
C ARG A 93 5.64 -20.70 -9.07
N ASP A 94 5.41 -21.42 -7.96
CA ASP A 94 4.13 -21.65 -7.28
C ASP A 94 2.89 -21.45 -8.17
N ARG A 95 2.46 -22.54 -8.81
CA ARG A 95 1.32 -22.54 -9.73
C ARG A 95 -0.02 -22.48 -9.01
N THR A 96 -0.05 -22.77 -7.71
CA THR A 96 -1.30 -22.96 -6.95
C THR A 96 -2.02 -21.65 -6.62
N LYS A 97 -1.30 -20.52 -6.72
CA LYS A 97 -1.83 -19.16 -6.52
C LYS A 97 -2.37 -18.48 -7.78
N ARG A 98 -2.40 -19.20 -8.92
CA ARG A 98 -3.02 -18.73 -10.18
C ARG A 98 -4.50 -19.06 -10.16
#